data_AF-B2ANS7-F1
#
_entry.id   AF-B2ANS7-F1
#
_cell.length_a   1.000
_cell.length_b   1.000
_cell.length_c   1.000
_cell.angle_alpha   90.00
_cell.angle_beta   90.00
_cell.angle_gamma   90.00
#
_symmetry.space_group_name_H-M   'P 1'
#
loop_
_entity.id
_entity.type
_entity.pdbx_description
1 polymer ?
#
loop_
_entity_poly.entity_id
_entity_poly.type
_entity_poly.pdbx_seq_one_letter_code
_entity_poly.pdbx_strand_id
1 'polypeptide(L)'
;MVDTMASSSPLTMESIKSSLSEQDLSKAQEVVTLLLDIYKTLVHIQYIPASDLRPGPHDLTAMLPLYQDLQLDPRIIYLYTLLPYIDNHDRAAFYKGGILIDYRNQHHVEEARDPFFHTNDRRAMMRPWMTPLSLCCGLQVVLIYDAKRHVVGVFEQCFLESRDPALVDKAANSLPWAEDLRRACEEDSHPRLGCGEKGGNVYDNMPARDAADVLRDIKKQYELLEDAPWRHECGEGGGPWPEGVEALFHKHGWPGSDFDVEGFHVDRIRMNAVEGTKRYASEALKKMEREKNGLQRLNQEMLECEQTLALADTLDKEWMTRFEVWKLESTIELKKKLLEGAEKLVARLYPQGSNPGDRPEDVIVWELRHLMNAFKQAGGSLERIQTERIIKDDERHLERLRQAVQACLRDADRLCPEREELPRDDNDIKVVAYAFNREWQVGNLTARKVKLQGFLATIPSTCKEGREVVQKEIDNCQRDIDNRNKFWDEADARQAEARKRNEATAAAV
;
A
#
# COMPACT_ATOMS: atom_id res chain seq x y z
N MET A 1 -27.71 49.46 15.19
CA MET A 1 -28.68 48.66 14.43
C MET A 1 -28.34 47.22 14.70
N VAL A 2 -29.15 46.57 15.54
CA VAL A 2 -29.05 45.14 15.83
C VAL A 2 -29.77 44.46 14.69
N ASP A 3 -29.03 43.83 13.77
CA ASP A 3 -29.63 43.03 12.71
C ASP A 3 -30.40 41.89 13.36
N THR A 4 -31.71 41.96 13.21
CA THR A 4 -32.66 40.91 13.51
C THR A 4 -32.26 39.70 12.67
N MET A 5 -31.53 38.74 13.26
CA MET A 5 -31.35 37.43 12.66
C MET A 5 -32.75 36.84 12.46
N ALA A 6 -33.22 36.87 11.21
CA ALA A 6 -34.44 36.19 10.84
C ALA A 6 -34.31 34.75 11.30
N SER A 7 -35.27 34.32 12.12
CA SER A 7 -35.43 32.92 12.52
C SER A 7 -35.65 32.12 11.24
N SER A 8 -34.55 31.60 10.68
CA SER A 8 -34.59 30.63 9.60
C SER A 8 -35.39 29.45 10.12
N SER A 9 -36.53 29.16 9.49
CA SER A 9 -37.25 27.92 9.77
C SER A 9 -36.27 26.75 9.68
N PRO A 10 -36.38 25.75 10.57
CA PRO A 10 -35.49 24.59 10.54
C PRO A 10 -35.58 23.92 9.18
N LEU A 11 -34.41 23.63 8.58
CA LEU A 11 -34.32 22.89 7.33
C LEU A 11 -34.88 21.47 7.58
N THR A 12 -35.82 21.01 6.76
CA THR A 12 -36.40 19.67 6.84
C THR A 12 -36.31 18.98 5.49
N MET A 13 -36.29 17.64 5.47
CA MET A 13 -36.28 16.88 4.21
C MET A 13 -37.50 17.17 3.33
N GLU A 14 -38.67 17.42 3.95
CA GLU A 14 -39.90 17.79 3.25
C GLU A 14 -39.79 19.18 2.60
N SER A 15 -39.20 20.17 3.29
CA SER A 15 -39.01 21.50 2.73
C SER A 15 -37.97 21.50 1.60
N ILE A 16 -36.90 20.71 1.74
CA ILE A 16 -35.91 20.49 0.67
C ILE A 16 -36.61 19.91 -0.57
N LYS A 17 -37.30 18.78 -0.43
CA LYS A 17 -37.91 18.10 -1.58
C LYS A 17 -38.98 18.94 -2.27
N SER A 18 -39.80 19.67 -1.49
CA SER A 18 -40.84 20.54 -2.05
C SER A 18 -40.28 21.79 -2.74
N SER A 19 -39.03 22.17 -2.47
CA SER A 19 -38.35 23.28 -3.16
C SER A 19 -37.77 22.92 -4.53
N LEU A 20 -37.73 21.62 -4.89
CA LEU A 20 -37.10 21.13 -6.12
C LEU A 20 -38.10 20.99 -7.27
N SER A 21 -37.66 21.30 -8.48
CA SER A 21 -38.45 21.05 -9.69
C SER A 21 -38.41 19.57 -10.09
N GLU A 22 -39.37 19.12 -10.91
CA GLU A 22 -39.34 17.76 -11.49
C GLU A 22 -38.06 17.48 -12.27
N GLN A 23 -37.50 18.51 -12.92
CA GLN A 23 -36.22 18.40 -13.63
C GLN A 23 -35.06 18.14 -12.68
N ASP A 24 -35.02 18.81 -11.53
CA ASP A 24 -33.98 18.60 -10.52
C ASP A 24 -34.06 17.17 -9.94
N LEU A 25 -35.28 16.70 -9.67
CA LEU A 25 -35.51 15.33 -9.19
C LEU A 25 -35.06 14.30 -10.24
N SER A 26 -35.40 14.50 -11.51
CA SER A 26 -35.00 13.62 -12.62
C SER A 26 -33.48 13.57 -12.80
N LYS A 27 -32.80 14.73 -12.76
CA LYS A 27 -31.34 14.82 -12.88
C LYS A 27 -30.63 14.10 -11.73
N ALA A 28 -31.11 14.27 -10.50
CA ALA A 28 -30.57 13.56 -9.35
C ALA A 28 -30.74 12.04 -9.51
N GLN A 29 -31.92 11.59 -9.94
CA GLN A 29 -32.20 10.16 -10.17
C GLN A 29 -31.32 9.56 -11.28
N GLU A 30 -31.04 10.30 -12.37
CA GLU A 30 -30.16 9.85 -13.44
C GLU A 30 -28.73 9.61 -12.93
N VAL A 31 -28.14 10.57 -12.21
CA VAL A 31 -26.81 10.44 -11.61
C VAL A 31 -26.74 9.25 -10.66
N VAL A 32 -27.74 9.10 -9.79
CA VAL A 32 -27.82 8.00 -8.80
C VAL A 32 -27.91 6.65 -9.48
N THR A 33 -28.72 6.55 -10.53
CA THR A 33 -28.90 5.28 -11.27
C THR A 33 -27.59 4.86 -11.94
N LEU A 34 -26.89 5.81 -12.58
CA LEU A 34 -25.63 5.53 -13.26
C LEU A 34 -24.49 5.21 -12.28
N LEU A 35 -24.40 5.93 -11.15
CA LEU A 35 -23.45 5.58 -10.09
C LEU A 35 -23.73 4.21 -9.48
N LEU A 36 -25.00 3.88 -9.26
CA LEU A 36 -25.40 2.57 -8.76
C LEU A 36 -25.01 1.46 -9.74
N ASP A 37 -25.11 1.69 -11.04
CA ASP A 37 -24.69 0.73 -12.06
C ASP A 37 -23.16 0.55 -12.07
N ILE A 38 -22.38 1.61 -11.85
CA ILE A 38 -20.93 1.50 -11.64
C ILE A 38 -20.65 0.66 -10.38
N TYR A 39 -21.33 0.93 -9.26
CA TYR A 39 -21.09 0.19 -8.01
C TYR A 39 -21.50 -1.28 -8.13
N LYS A 40 -22.59 -1.58 -8.84
CA LYS A 40 -22.98 -2.97 -9.17
C LYS A 40 -21.93 -3.66 -10.03
N THR A 41 -21.28 -2.93 -10.94
CA THR A 41 -20.15 -3.44 -11.73
C THR A 41 -19.00 -3.84 -10.79
N LEU A 42 -18.68 -3.00 -9.81
CA LEU A 42 -17.68 -3.29 -8.77
C LEU A 42 -18.07 -4.46 -7.86
N VAL A 43 -19.35 -4.62 -7.55
CA VAL A 43 -19.86 -5.79 -6.82
C VAL A 43 -19.77 -7.05 -7.66
N HIS A 44 -20.06 -6.96 -8.97
CA HIS A 44 -20.03 -8.11 -9.87
C HIS A 44 -18.62 -8.69 -10.00
N ILE A 45 -17.60 -7.84 -10.07
CA ILE A 45 -16.19 -8.25 -10.04
C ILE A 45 -15.68 -8.57 -8.62
N GLN A 46 -16.54 -8.56 -7.61
CA GLN A 46 -16.22 -8.69 -6.19
C GLN A 46 -15.07 -7.79 -5.72
N TYR A 47 -14.97 -6.59 -6.30
CA TYR A 47 -14.17 -5.52 -5.71
C TYR A 47 -14.77 -5.07 -4.38
N ILE A 48 -16.11 -4.98 -4.36
CA ILE A 48 -16.91 -4.61 -3.19
C ILE A 48 -17.84 -5.78 -2.86
N PRO A 49 -17.97 -6.19 -1.59
CA PRO A 49 -18.96 -7.17 -1.18
C PRO A 49 -20.37 -6.65 -1.46
N ALA A 50 -21.22 -7.49 -2.05
CA ALA A 50 -22.63 -7.15 -2.29
C ALA A 50 -23.37 -6.73 -1.00
N SER A 51 -22.97 -7.30 0.14
CA SER A 51 -23.51 -6.99 1.46
C SER A 51 -23.20 -5.58 1.94
N ASP A 52 -22.26 -4.88 1.31
CA ASP A 52 -21.81 -3.54 1.73
C ASP A 52 -22.40 -2.43 0.90
N LEU A 53 -22.93 -2.76 -0.29
CA LEU A 53 -23.68 -1.81 -1.10
C LEU A 53 -25.01 -1.46 -0.45
N ARG A 54 -25.19 -0.18 -0.13
CA ARG A 54 -26.40 0.42 0.42
C ARG A 54 -27.04 1.36 -0.60
N PRO A 55 -28.04 0.90 -1.38
CA PRO A 55 -28.81 1.80 -2.22
C PRO A 55 -29.63 2.77 -1.36
N GLY A 56 -29.84 3.99 -1.85
CA GLY A 56 -30.75 4.94 -1.21
C GLY A 56 -32.23 4.55 -1.35
N PRO A 57 -33.15 5.35 -0.75
CA PRO A 57 -32.87 6.57 -0.02
C PRO A 57 -32.34 6.34 1.42
N HIS A 58 -31.57 7.30 1.94
CA HIS A 58 -31.00 7.29 3.30
C HIS A 58 -31.61 8.41 4.15
N ASP A 59 -31.77 8.16 5.45
CA ASP A 59 -32.15 9.18 6.42
C ASP A 59 -30.93 10.00 6.84
N LEU A 60 -30.89 11.27 6.41
CA LEU A 60 -29.83 12.23 6.73
C LEU A 60 -30.32 13.33 7.67
N THR A 61 -31.42 13.12 8.41
CA THR A 61 -32.01 14.14 9.31
C THR A 61 -30.97 14.67 10.31
N ALA A 62 -30.11 13.80 10.83
CA ALA A 62 -29.03 14.17 11.75
C ALA A 62 -27.96 15.09 11.12
N MET A 63 -27.84 15.07 9.78
CA MET A 63 -26.84 15.84 9.03
C MET A 63 -27.35 17.22 8.59
N LEU A 64 -28.67 17.47 8.67
CA LEU A 64 -29.28 18.74 8.24
C LEU A 64 -28.66 19.99 8.89
N PRO A 65 -28.31 20.01 10.20
CA PRO A 65 -27.63 21.17 10.79
C PRO A 65 -26.29 21.49 10.11
N LEU A 66 -25.50 20.47 9.79
CA LEU A 66 -24.23 20.63 9.07
C LEU A 66 -24.46 21.16 7.66
N TYR A 67 -25.44 20.61 6.93
CA TYR A 67 -25.75 21.06 5.58
C TYR A 67 -26.22 22.51 5.53
N GLN A 68 -26.97 22.94 6.55
CA GLN A 68 -27.39 24.32 6.70
C GLN A 68 -26.20 25.26 7.01
N ASP A 69 -25.28 24.85 7.89
CA ASP A 69 -24.06 25.61 8.20
C ASP A 69 -23.15 25.78 6.96
N LEU A 70 -22.99 24.70 6.20
CA LEU A 70 -22.26 24.68 4.93
C LEU A 70 -23.04 25.32 3.75
N GLN A 71 -24.27 25.76 4.00
CA GLN A 71 -25.18 26.40 3.04
C GLN A 71 -25.41 25.58 1.77
N LEU A 72 -25.45 24.25 1.86
CA LEU A 72 -25.60 23.38 0.70
C LEU A 72 -26.91 23.64 -0.05
N ASP A 73 -26.85 23.59 -1.39
CA ASP A 73 -28.03 23.76 -2.23
C ASP A 73 -29.00 22.57 -2.02
N PRO A 74 -30.34 22.79 -1.98
CA PRO A 74 -31.33 21.73 -1.82
C PRO A 74 -31.15 20.56 -2.81
N ARG A 75 -30.65 20.83 -4.02
CA ARG A 75 -30.35 19.79 -5.04
C ARG A 75 -29.26 18.82 -4.57
N ILE A 76 -28.22 19.34 -3.90
CA ILE A 76 -27.11 18.53 -3.38
C ILE A 76 -27.57 17.74 -2.15
N ILE A 77 -28.32 18.36 -1.25
CA ILE A 77 -28.83 17.67 -0.06
C ILE A 77 -29.77 16.52 -0.47
N TYR A 78 -30.66 16.77 -1.44
CA TYR A 78 -31.53 15.73 -1.98
C TYR A 78 -30.72 14.61 -2.65
N LEU A 79 -29.71 14.95 -3.46
CA LEU A 79 -28.82 13.97 -4.08
C LEU A 79 -28.15 13.07 -3.03
N TYR A 80 -27.62 13.62 -1.94
CA TYR A 80 -27.00 12.82 -0.86
C TYR A 80 -27.96 11.79 -0.27
N THR A 81 -29.26 12.07 -0.22
CA THR A 81 -30.21 11.06 0.26
C THR A 81 -30.34 9.88 -0.68
N LEU A 82 -30.06 10.04 -1.97
CA LEU A 82 -30.28 9.01 -2.98
C LEU A 82 -29.02 8.22 -3.35
N LEU A 83 -27.84 8.81 -3.20
CA LEU A 83 -26.57 8.20 -3.63
C LEU A 83 -26.37 6.80 -3.04
N PRO A 84 -25.82 5.84 -3.81
CA PRO A 84 -25.40 4.58 -3.26
C PRO A 84 -24.17 4.77 -2.37
N TYR A 85 -24.15 4.13 -1.20
CA TYR A 85 -23.01 4.14 -0.29
C TYR A 85 -22.46 2.74 -0.07
N ILE A 86 -21.20 2.64 0.36
CA ILE A 86 -20.55 1.37 0.70
C ILE A 86 -20.18 1.40 2.18
N ASP A 87 -20.63 0.42 2.95
CA ASP A 87 -20.28 0.30 4.36
C ASP A 87 -18.89 -0.35 4.55
N ASN A 88 -18.07 0.12 5.51
CA ASN A 88 -16.79 -0.48 5.93
C ASN A 88 -15.72 -0.61 4.84
N HIS A 89 -15.78 0.25 3.82
CA HIS A 89 -14.76 0.36 2.77
C HIS A 89 -14.09 1.74 2.78
N ASP A 90 -13.75 2.21 3.99
CA ASP A 90 -13.00 3.44 4.15
C ASP A 90 -11.71 3.31 3.33
N ARG A 91 -11.57 4.17 2.32
CA ARG A 91 -10.41 4.25 1.40
C ARG A 91 -10.30 3.15 0.35
N ALA A 92 -11.37 2.41 0.03
CA ALA A 92 -11.36 1.61 -1.20
C ALA A 92 -11.16 2.54 -2.41
N ALA A 93 -10.26 2.13 -3.29
CA ALA A 93 -10.01 2.88 -4.52
C ALA A 93 -11.26 2.84 -5.40
N PHE A 94 -11.48 3.95 -6.09
CA PHE A 94 -12.52 4.13 -7.08
C PHE A 94 -11.84 4.56 -8.38
N TYR A 95 -12.60 5.20 -9.26
CA TYR A 95 -12.15 5.60 -10.58
C TYR A 95 -10.88 6.44 -10.53
N LYS A 96 -9.85 5.98 -11.26
CA LYS A 96 -8.52 6.63 -11.33
C LYS A 96 -7.95 7.03 -9.95
N GLY A 97 -8.10 6.13 -8.98
CA GLY A 97 -7.50 6.23 -7.65
C GLY A 97 -8.15 7.22 -6.68
N GLY A 98 -9.24 7.90 -7.08
CA GLY A 98 -10.11 8.55 -6.11
C GLY A 98 -10.66 7.52 -5.12
N ILE A 99 -11.23 7.95 -3.99
CA ILE A 99 -11.85 7.02 -3.02
C ILE A 99 -13.36 7.21 -2.98
N LEU A 100 -14.05 6.15 -2.58
CA LEU A 100 -15.50 6.19 -2.36
C LEU A 100 -15.84 7.22 -1.26
N ILE A 101 -16.92 7.96 -1.48
CA ILE A 101 -17.42 8.98 -0.55
C ILE A 101 -18.71 8.53 0.13
N ASP A 102 -18.90 8.92 1.39
CA ASP A 102 -20.10 8.63 2.18
C ASP A 102 -20.58 9.87 2.94
N TYR A 103 -21.68 10.49 2.50
CA TYR A 103 -22.24 11.70 3.11
C TYR A 103 -23.09 11.43 4.36
N ARG A 104 -23.23 10.18 4.78
CA ARG A 104 -23.72 9.84 6.13
C ARG A 104 -22.65 10.16 7.19
N ASN A 105 -21.40 10.36 6.77
CA ASN A 105 -20.27 10.74 7.63
C ASN A 105 -19.96 12.24 7.53
N GLN A 106 -20.00 12.94 8.66
CA GLN A 106 -19.67 14.37 8.76
C GLN A 106 -18.30 14.72 8.19
N HIS A 107 -17.28 13.90 8.43
CA HIS A 107 -15.93 14.19 7.97
C HIS A 107 -15.85 14.26 6.44
N HIS A 108 -16.51 13.33 5.74
CA HIS A 108 -16.56 13.32 4.27
C HIS A 108 -17.32 14.52 3.71
N VAL A 109 -18.38 14.98 4.38
CA VAL A 109 -19.14 16.19 3.97
C VAL A 109 -18.24 17.43 4.04
N GLU A 110 -17.45 17.55 5.11
CA GLU A 110 -16.53 18.67 5.31
C GLU A 110 -15.37 18.64 4.31
N GLU A 111 -14.72 17.48 4.17
CA GLU A 111 -13.63 17.26 3.21
C GLU A 111 -14.07 17.51 1.76
N ALA A 112 -15.29 17.12 1.41
CA ALA A 112 -15.86 17.35 0.09
C ALA A 112 -15.99 18.82 -0.31
N ARG A 113 -15.87 19.76 0.64
CA ARG A 113 -15.90 21.21 0.33
C ARG A 113 -14.55 21.74 -0.14
N ASP A 114 -13.46 21.03 0.15
CA ASP A 114 -12.10 21.27 -0.34
C ASP A 114 -11.42 19.94 -0.69
N PRO A 115 -11.87 19.24 -1.75
CA PRO A 115 -11.43 17.88 -2.05
C PRO A 115 -9.94 17.76 -2.41
N PHE A 116 -9.24 18.87 -2.62
CA PHE A 116 -7.81 18.88 -2.98
C PHE A 116 -6.90 19.47 -1.90
N PHE A 117 -7.46 19.78 -0.72
CA PHE A 117 -6.73 20.33 0.43
C PHE A 117 -5.96 21.62 0.09
N HIS A 118 -6.51 22.47 -0.77
CA HIS A 118 -5.74 23.57 -1.32
C HIS A 118 -5.51 24.71 -0.35
N THR A 119 -6.34 24.89 0.70
CA THR A 119 -6.24 26.14 1.47
C THR A 119 -6.74 26.10 2.92
N ASN A 120 -6.20 27.05 3.72
CA ASN A 120 -6.87 27.67 4.88
C ASN A 120 -7.78 28.86 4.46
N ASP A 121 -8.03 29.09 3.16
CA ASP A 121 -8.68 30.28 2.59
C ASP A 121 -10.01 29.92 1.92
N ARG A 122 -11.09 30.39 2.53
CA ARG A 122 -12.49 30.12 2.16
C ARG A 122 -12.87 30.53 0.73
N ARG A 123 -12.05 31.29 0.00
CA ARG A 123 -12.28 31.64 -1.42
C ARG A 123 -12.16 30.44 -2.37
N ALA A 124 -11.49 29.37 -1.94
CA ALA A 124 -11.32 28.10 -2.67
C ALA A 124 -12.41 27.05 -2.40
N MET A 125 -13.42 27.36 -1.58
CA MET A 125 -14.49 26.41 -1.27
C MET A 125 -15.33 26.09 -2.52
N MET A 126 -15.67 24.81 -2.66
CA MET A 126 -16.60 24.34 -3.68
C MET A 126 -17.92 25.12 -3.61
N ARG A 127 -18.59 25.33 -4.75
CA ARG A 127 -19.90 26.02 -4.78
C ARG A 127 -20.97 25.19 -4.06
N PRO A 128 -21.96 25.81 -3.38
CA PRO A 128 -23.01 25.07 -2.67
C PRO A 128 -23.82 24.06 -3.49
N TRP A 129 -23.92 24.28 -4.80
CA TRP A 129 -24.61 23.41 -5.76
C TRP A 129 -23.69 22.42 -6.47
N MET A 130 -22.44 22.31 -6.02
CA MET A 130 -21.46 21.36 -6.50
C MET A 130 -21.08 20.41 -5.38
N THR A 131 -20.76 19.17 -5.74
CA THR A 131 -20.27 18.17 -4.81
C THR A 131 -19.38 17.14 -5.51
N PRO A 132 -18.32 16.61 -4.87
CA PRO A 132 -17.61 15.48 -5.43
C PRO A 132 -18.49 14.22 -5.50
N LEU A 133 -18.17 13.30 -6.41
CA LEU A 133 -18.72 11.93 -6.42
C LEU A 133 -17.68 10.91 -5.94
N SER A 134 -16.44 11.37 -5.68
CA SER A 134 -15.34 10.62 -5.08
C SER A 134 -14.44 11.60 -4.32
N LEU A 135 -13.77 11.15 -3.24
CA LEU A 135 -12.76 11.99 -2.56
C LEU A 135 -11.37 11.76 -3.15
N CYS A 136 -10.45 12.68 -2.85
CA CYS A 136 -9.06 12.57 -3.27
C CYS A 136 -8.29 11.66 -2.30
N CYS A 137 -7.40 10.83 -2.83
CA CYS A 137 -6.44 10.09 -2.01
C CYS A 137 -5.06 10.17 -2.65
N GLY A 138 -4.17 11.01 -2.09
CA GLY A 138 -2.91 11.36 -2.74
C GLY A 138 -3.13 12.03 -4.10
N LEU A 139 -2.20 11.83 -5.04
CA LEU A 139 -2.15 12.49 -6.36
C LEU A 139 -3.19 11.98 -7.39
N GLN A 140 -4.40 11.65 -6.95
CA GLN A 140 -5.39 10.90 -7.74
C GLN A 140 -6.57 11.77 -8.21
N VAL A 141 -7.54 11.13 -8.88
CA VAL A 141 -8.65 11.82 -9.54
C VAL A 141 -9.89 12.00 -8.65
N VAL A 142 -10.49 13.17 -8.71
CA VAL A 142 -11.78 13.54 -8.10
C VAL A 142 -12.80 13.80 -9.20
N LEU A 143 -13.98 13.18 -9.07
CA LEU A 143 -15.15 13.49 -9.87
C LEU A 143 -15.93 14.61 -9.19
N ILE A 144 -16.22 15.72 -9.87
CA ILE A 144 -16.97 16.84 -9.30
C ILE A 144 -18.24 17.05 -10.11
N TYR A 145 -19.39 16.91 -9.45
CA TYR A 145 -20.71 17.12 -10.04
C TYR A 145 -21.21 18.55 -9.78
N ASP A 146 -21.66 19.23 -10.83
CA ASP A 146 -22.38 20.51 -10.76
C ASP A 146 -23.87 20.27 -11.02
N ALA A 147 -24.70 20.42 -9.99
CA ALA A 147 -26.14 20.17 -10.09
C ALA A 147 -26.91 21.23 -10.90
N LYS A 148 -26.39 22.46 -11.03
CA LYS A 148 -27.03 23.51 -11.85
C LYS A 148 -26.85 23.22 -13.33
N ARG A 149 -25.63 22.87 -13.70
CA ARG A 149 -25.26 22.61 -15.10
C ARG A 149 -25.51 21.16 -15.52
N HIS A 150 -25.69 20.25 -14.55
CA HIS A 150 -25.80 18.81 -14.76
C HIS A 150 -24.59 18.23 -15.49
N VAL A 151 -23.40 18.57 -15.01
CA VAL A 151 -22.13 18.16 -15.61
C VAL A 151 -21.22 17.55 -14.55
N VAL A 152 -20.33 16.66 -14.98
CA VAL A 152 -19.24 16.13 -14.16
C VAL A 152 -17.91 16.56 -14.76
N GLY A 153 -17.04 17.08 -13.92
CA GLY A 153 -15.63 17.28 -14.23
C GLY A 153 -14.76 16.24 -13.53
N VAL A 154 -13.64 15.88 -14.16
CA VAL A 154 -12.73 14.81 -13.74
C VAL A 154 -11.34 15.42 -13.57
N PHE A 155 -10.80 15.52 -12.36
CA PHE A 155 -9.58 16.29 -12.08
C PHE A 155 -8.58 15.55 -11.22
N GLU A 156 -7.30 15.76 -11.48
CA GLU A 156 -6.22 15.32 -10.59
C GLU A 156 -5.79 16.44 -9.63
N GLN A 157 -5.40 16.07 -8.40
CA GLN A 157 -4.95 17.01 -7.37
C GLN A 157 -3.74 17.88 -7.76
N CYS A 158 -2.72 17.31 -8.40
CA CYS A 158 -1.41 17.97 -8.57
C CYS A 158 -1.43 19.12 -9.56
N PHE A 159 -2.10 18.89 -10.69
CA PHE A 159 -2.05 19.79 -11.83
C PHE A 159 -3.39 20.49 -12.05
N LEU A 160 -4.45 20.04 -11.38
CA LEU A 160 -5.83 20.47 -11.60
C LEU A 160 -6.23 20.42 -13.08
N GLU A 161 -5.59 19.53 -13.84
CA GLU A 161 -5.90 19.25 -15.23
C GLU A 161 -7.06 18.26 -15.31
N SER A 162 -7.85 18.40 -16.36
CA SER A 162 -8.89 17.42 -16.63
C SER A 162 -8.27 16.07 -16.99
N ARG A 163 -8.63 15.02 -16.27
CA ARG A 163 -8.28 13.62 -16.58
C ARG A 163 -9.41 12.89 -17.31
N ASP A 164 -10.37 13.62 -17.84
CA ASP A 164 -11.42 13.10 -18.69
C ASP A 164 -10.85 12.77 -20.09
N PRO A 165 -10.81 11.49 -20.52
CA PRO A 165 -10.25 11.11 -21.82
C PRO A 165 -10.89 11.86 -23.00
N ALA A 166 -12.18 12.18 -22.92
CA ALA A 166 -12.90 12.89 -23.99
C ALA A 166 -12.52 14.38 -24.09
N LEU A 167 -11.86 14.92 -23.05
CA LEU A 167 -11.39 16.29 -23.01
C LEU A 167 -9.87 16.39 -23.19
N VAL A 168 -9.09 15.35 -22.88
CA VAL A 168 -7.60 15.39 -22.92
C VAL A 168 -7.06 15.73 -24.31
N ASP A 169 -7.58 15.15 -25.39
CA ASP A 169 -7.12 15.45 -26.77
C ASP A 169 -7.55 16.85 -27.27
N LYS A 170 -8.64 17.39 -26.70
CA LYS A 170 -9.10 18.76 -26.99
C LYS A 170 -8.41 19.79 -26.10
N ALA A 171 -8.06 19.45 -24.87
CA ALA A 171 -7.43 20.33 -23.90
C ALA A 171 -5.94 20.52 -24.20
N ALA A 172 -5.23 19.48 -24.65
CA ALA A 172 -3.82 19.55 -25.01
C ALA A 172 -3.53 20.46 -26.23
N ASN A 173 -4.53 20.69 -27.09
CA ASN A 173 -4.37 21.46 -28.33
C ASN A 173 -5.16 22.78 -28.42
N SER A 174 -6.03 23.10 -27.44
CA SER A 174 -6.99 24.22 -27.59
C SER A 174 -6.98 25.26 -26.46
N LEU A 175 -6.15 25.08 -25.42
CA LEU A 175 -6.14 26.00 -24.29
C LEU A 175 -4.84 26.81 -24.30
N PRO A 176 -4.88 28.13 -24.56
CA PRO A 176 -3.71 29.00 -24.55
C PRO A 176 -2.90 28.98 -23.24
N TRP A 177 -3.46 28.43 -22.17
CA TRP A 177 -2.88 28.39 -20.82
C TRP A 177 -2.20 27.05 -20.46
N ALA A 178 -2.29 26.01 -21.30
CA ALA A 178 -1.64 24.72 -21.01
C ALA A 178 -0.10 24.82 -21.07
N GLU A 179 0.41 25.68 -21.96
CA GLU A 179 1.85 25.96 -22.10
C GLU A 179 2.35 26.88 -20.98
N ASP A 180 1.52 27.83 -20.54
CA ASP A 180 1.79 28.67 -19.36
C ASP A 180 1.76 27.86 -18.05
N LEU A 181 0.89 26.85 -17.91
CA LEU A 181 0.88 25.92 -16.78
C LEU A 181 2.17 25.10 -16.70
N ARG A 182 2.64 24.56 -17.83
CA ARG A 182 3.91 23.81 -17.89
C ARG A 182 5.10 24.68 -17.50
N ARG A 183 5.16 25.92 -18.01
CA ARG A 183 6.26 26.85 -17.71
C ARG A 183 6.24 27.34 -16.27
N ALA A 184 5.06 27.48 -15.68
CA ALA A 184 4.89 27.99 -14.33
C ALA A 184 5.00 26.89 -13.22
N CYS A 185 4.98 25.61 -13.60
CA CYS A 185 5.44 24.51 -12.74
C CYS A 185 6.96 24.51 -12.56
N GLU A 186 7.73 25.05 -13.51
CA GLU A 186 9.20 25.20 -13.41
C GLU A 186 9.62 26.44 -12.59
N GLU A 187 8.72 27.40 -12.40
CA GLU A 187 8.99 28.68 -11.71
C GLU A 187 8.27 28.81 -10.34
N ASP A 188 8.07 27.75 -9.55
CA ASP A 188 7.47 27.81 -8.18
C ASP A 188 6.14 28.61 -8.04
N SER A 189 5.52 28.94 -9.17
CA SER A 189 4.46 29.93 -9.30
C SER A 189 3.33 29.30 -10.08
N HIS A 190 2.82 28.17 -9.58
CA HIS A 190 1.65 27.52 -10.18
C HIS A 190 0.57 28.58 -10.48
N PRO A 191 0.16 28.76 -11.75
CA PRO A 191 -1.11 29.37 -12.10
C PRO A 191 -2.13 28.30 -11.76
N ARG A 192 -2.32 28.06 -10.45
CA ARG A 192 -3.43 27.29 -9.91
C ARG A 192 -4.65 27.85 -10.60
N LEU A 193 -5.54 27.01 -11.13
CA LEU A 193 -6.88 27.48 -11.51
C LEU A 193 -7.42 28.27 -10.30
N GLY A 194 -7.50 29.61 -10.40
CA GLY A 194 -7.85 30.51 -9.28
C GLY A 194 -6.76 31.46 -8.75
N CYS A 195 -5.50 31.39 -9.19
CA CYS A 195 -4.45 32.37 -8.83
C CYS A 195 -4.30 33.53 -9.82
N GLY A 196 -5.24 33.68 -10.76
CA GLY A 196 -5.32 34.90 -11.55
C GLY A 196 -5.72 36.08 -10.67
N GLU A 197 -5.14 37.26 -10.91
CA GLU A 197 -5.43 38.54 -10.23
C GLU A 197 -6.91 39.00 -10.29
N LYS A 198 -7.83 38.15 -10.79
CA LYS A 198 -9.25 38.44 -11.09
C LYS A 198 -10.26 37.61 -10.28
N GLY A 199 -9.90 37.07 -9.11
CA GLY A 199 -10.86 36.67 -8.05
C GLY A 199 -11.97 35.65 -8.38
N GLY A 200 -11.86 34.87 -9.46
CA GLY A 200 -12.82 33.82 -9.81
C GLY A 200 -12.55 32.51 -9.05
N ASN A 201 -13.60 31.73 -8.76
CA ASN A 201 -13.45 30.43 -8.10
C ASN A 201 -13.05 29.36 -9.13
N VAL A 202 -12.14 28.46 -8.75
CA VAL A 202 -11.59 27.38 -9.60
C VAL A 202 -12.67 26.55 -10.30
N TYR A 203 -13.80 26.30 -9.62
CA TYR A 203 -14.84 25.43 -10.14
C TYR A 203 -15.78 26.12 -11.15
N ASP A 204 -15.77 27.46 -11.25
CA ASP A 204 -16.68 28.18 -12.16
C ASP A 204 -16.35 27.91 -13.64
N ASN A 205 -15.06 27.73 -13.96
CA ASN A 205 -14.56 27.45 -15.31
C ASN A 205 -14.09 26.00 -15.48
N MET A 206 -14.58 25.11 -14.60
CA MET A 206 -14.24 23.69 -14.59
C MET A 206 -14.55 23.03 -15.95
N PRO A 207 -13.54 22.47 -16.67
CA PRO A 207 -13.80 21.62 -17.83
C PRO A 207 -14.63 20.41 -17.40
N ALA A 208 -15.78 20.23 -18.05
CA ALA A 208 -16.77 19.24 -17.64
C ALA A 208 -17.62 18.82 -18.86
N ARG A 209 -18.20 17.63 -18.78
CA ARG A 209 -19.17 17.10 -19.75
C ARG A 209 -20.48 16.77 -19.07
N ASP A 210 -21.50 16.48 -19.86
CA ASP A 210 -22.77 15.94 -19.37
C ASP A 210 -22.52 14.81 -18.36
N ALA A 211 -23.22 14.87 -17.21
CA ALA A 211 -22.98 13.94 -16.12
C ALA A 211 -23.25 12.49 -16.53
N ALA A 212 -24.25 12.27 -17.38
CA ALA A 212 -24.63 10.93 -17.80
C ALA A 212 -23.57 10.32 -18.74
N ASP A 213 -23.00 11.13 -19.64
CA ASP A 213 -21.92 10.69 -20.52
C ASP A 213 -20.69 10.26 -19.74
N VAL A 214 -20.24 11.06 -18.76
CA VAL A 214 -19.06 10.75 -17.94
C VAL A 214 -19.26 9.45 -17.15
N LEU A 215 -20.41 9.27 -16.50
CA LEU A 215 -20.66 8.07 -15.68
C LEU A 215 -20.84 6.81 -16.55
N ARG A 216 -21.45 6.91 -17.73
CA ARG A 216 -21.52 5.80 -18.69
C ARG A 216 -20.12 5.41 -19.21
N ASP A 217 -19.27 6.40 -19.48
CA ASP A 217 -17.89 6.16 -19.89
C ASP A 217 -17.09 5.45 -18.80
N ILE A 218 -17.26 5.82 -17.53
CA ILE A 218 -16.59 5.14 -16.40
C ILE A 218 -17.00 3.66 -16.32
N LYS A 219 -18.31 3.38 -16.39
CA LYS A 219 -18.81 2.00 -16.41
C LYS A 219 -18.21 1.21 -17.58
N LYS A 220 -18.22 1.81 -18.77
CA LYS A 220 -17.65 1.20 -19.97
C LYS A 220 -16.14 0.96 -19.83
N GLN A 221 -15.39 1.88 -19.22
CA GLN A 221 -13.96 1.70 -18.96
C GLN A 221 -13.69 0.49 -18.06
N TYR A 222 -14.52 0.25 -17.04
CA TYR A 222 -14.42 -0.98 -16.23
C TYR A 222 -14.79 -2.24 -17.01
N GLU A 223 -15.83 -2.20 -17.84
CA GLU A 223 -16.22 -3.33 -18.71
C GLU A 223 -15.12 -3.67 -19.74
N LEU A 224 -14.44 -2.66 -20.26
CA LEU A 224 -13.33 -2.80 -21.21
C LEU A 224 -11.96 -2.99 -20.55
N LEU A 225 -11.89 -2.96 -19.21
CA LEU A 225 -10.64 -3.02 -18.44
C LEU A 225 -9.63 -1.90 -18.78
N GLU A 226 -10.10 -0.79 -19.35
CA GLU A 226 -9.30 0.43 -19.57
C GLU A 226 -8.93 1.10 -18.23
N ASP A 227 -9.75 0.89 -17.20
CA ASP A 227 -9.46 1.20 -15.81
C ASP A 227 -9.95 0.06 -14.89
N ALA A 228 -9.43 0.01 -13.67
CA ALA A 228 -10.01 -0.78 -12.59
C ALA A 228 -9.51 -0.32 -11.21
N PRO A 229 -10.32 -0.46 -10.15
CA PRO A 229 -9.90 -0.03 -8.81
C PRO A 229 -8.58 -0.64 -8.32
N TRP A 230 -8.33 -1.93 -8.58
CA TRP A 230 -7.08 -2.61 -8.17
C TRP A 230 -5.80 -1.97 -8.72
N ARG A 231 -5.90 -1.24 -9.84
CA ARG A 231 -4.77 -0.52 -10.42
C ARG A 231 -4.26 0.59 -9.49
N HIS A 232 -5.09 1.02 -8.54
CA HIS A 232 -4.84 2.20 -7.71
C HIS A 232 -4.74 1.87 -6.20
N GLU A 233 -4.85 0.61 -5.79
CA GLU A 233 -4.77 0.19 -4.38
C GLU A 233 -3.36 0.31 -3.77
N CYS A 234 -2.33 0.44 -4.61
CA CYS A 234 -0.95 0.68 -4.18
C CYS A 234 -0.61 2.14 -4.46
N GLY A 235 -0.45 2.94 -3.41
CA GLY A 235 -0.33 4.41 -3.46
C GLY A 235 0.62 5.01 -4.52
N GLU A 236 0.33 6.29 -4.80
CA GLU A 236 0.98 7.20 -5.77
C GLU A 236 1.06 6.70 -7.22
N GLY A 237 0.00 7.01 -7.98
CA GLY A 237 0.01 7.01 -9.46
C GLY A 237 -0.26 5.64 -10.06
N GLY A 238 -1.50 5.42 -10.52
CA GLY A 238 -1.98 4.16 -11.09
C GLY A 238 -0.98 3.45 -12.01
N GLY A 239 -0.23 2.51 -11.42
CA GLY A 239 0.81 1.75 -12.09
C GLY A 239 0.23 0.94 -13.26
N PRO A 240 1.08 0.34 -14.12
CA PRO A 240 0.58 -0.61 -15.09
C PRO A 240 -0.21 -1.71 -14.36
N TRP A 241 -1.22 -2.27 -15.03
CA TRP A 241 -1.85 -3.49 -14.58
C TRP A 241 -0.78 -4.51 -14.15
N PRO A 242 -0.95 -5.20 -13.00
CA PRO A 242 -0.10 -6.34 -12.73
C PRO A 242 -0.17 -7.28 -13.93
N GLU A 243 0.99 -7.67 -14.45
CA GLU A 243 1.10 -8.42 -15.69
C GLU A 243 0.21 -9.67 -15.65
N GLY A 244 -0.69 -9.81 -16.62
CA GLY A 244 -1.59 -10.96 -16.74
C GLY A 244 -2.96 -10.83 -16.06
N VAL A 245 -3.23 -9.80 -15.24
CA VAL A 245 -4.55 -9.64 -14.58
C VAL A 245 -5.69 -9.43 -15.58
N GLU A 246 -5.47 -8.62 -16.61
CA GLU A 246 -6.44 -8.39 -17.69
C GLU A 246 -6.80 -9.71 -18.40
N ALA A 247 -5.78 -10.54 -18.68
CA ALA A 247 -5.99 -11.86 -19.27
C ALA A 247 -6.80 -12.79 -18.36
N LEU A 248 -6.67 -12.67 -17.02
CA LEU A 248 -7.49 -13.43 -16.09
C LEU A 248 -8.96 -13.00 -16.14
N PHE A 249 -9.26 -11.70 -16.26
CA PHE A 249 -10.64 -11.25 -16.43
C PHE A 249 -11.30 -11.88 -17.66
N HIS A 250 -10.62 -11.84 -18.80
CA HIS A 250 -11.13 -12.46 -20.03
C HIS A 250 -11.23 -13.98 -19.94
N LYS A 251 -10.24 -14.64 -19.31
CA LYS A 251 -10.27 -16.09 -19.08
C LYS A 251 -11.52 -16.53 -18.32
N HIS A 252 -11.98 -15.70 -17.38
CA HIS A 252 -13.12 -15.99 -16.51
C HIS A 252 -14.43 -15.36 -17.00
N GLY A 253 -14.48 -14.85 -18.23
CA GLY A 253 -15.73 -14.44 -18.88
C GLY A 253 -16.11 -12.96 -18.73
N TRP A 254 -15.23 -12.08 -18.22
CA TRP A 254 -15.52 -10.65 -18.14
C TRP A 254 -15.56 -9.98 -19.53
N PRO A 255 -16.50 -9.04 -19.80
CA PRO A 255 -17.54 -8.48 -18.93
C PRO A 255 -18.92 -9.19 -19.04
N GLY A 256 -18.93 -10.46 -19.48
CA GLY A 256 -20.14 -11.26 -19.60
C GLY A 256 -20.83 -11.52 -18.26
N SER A 257 -22.14 -11.77 -18.30
CA SER A 257 -22.94 -12.09 -17.12
C SER A 257 -22.57 -13.42 -16.46
N ASP A 258 -21.80 -14.25 -17.14
CA ASP A 258 -21.27 -15.55 -16.72
C ASP A 258 -19.86 -15.45 -16.12
N PHE A 259 -19.42 -14.26 -15.73
CA PHE A 259 -18.11 -14.05 -15.10
C PHE A 259 -17.90 -14.95 -13.88
N ASP A 260 -16.93 -15.88 -13.96
CA ASP A 260 -16.54 -16.79 -12.89
C ASP A 260 -15.64 -16.08 -11.87
N VAL A 261 -16.28 -15.40 -10.93
CA VAL A 261 -15.57 -14.60 -9.93
C VAL A 261 -14.69 -15.46 -9.01
N GLU A 262 -15.14 -16.66 -8.64
CA GLU A 262 -14.36 -17.52 -7.75
C GLU A 262 -13.15 -18.10 -8.49
N GLY A 263 -13.33 -18.55 -9.73
CA GLY A 263 -12.22 -18.95 -10.61
C GLY A 263 -11.20 -17.82 -10.80
N PHE A 264 -11.68 -16.59 -11.03
CA PHE A 264 -10.83 -15.41 -11.15
C PHE A 264 -9.98 -15.17 -9.90
N HIS A 265 -10.58 -15.19 -8.70
CA HIS A 265 -9.84 -14.98 -7.46
C HIS A 265 -8.83 -16.08 -7.20
N VAL A 266 -9.18 -17.34 -7.47
CA VAL A 266 -8.26 -18.48 -7.35
C VAL A 266 -7.05 -18.28 -8.26
N ASP A 267 -7.26 -17.99 -9.53
CA ASP A 267 -6.15 -17.77 -10.46
C ASP A 267 -5.35 -16.49 -10.15
N ARG A 268 -5.99 -15.45 -9.63
CA ARG A 268 -5.28 -14.24 -9.17
C ARG A 268 -4.36 -14.54 -7.99
N ILE A 269 -4.82 -15.35 -7.03
CA ILE A 269 -4.00 -15.83 -5.91
C ILE A 269 -2.79 -16.63 -6.43
N ARG A 270 -3.01 -17.52 -7.41
CA ARG A 270 -1.93 -18.28 -8.06
C ARG A 270 -0.94 -17.36 -8.78
N MET A 271 -1.43 -16.39 -9.55
CA MET A 271 -0.60 -15.41 -10.24
C MET A 271 0.25 -14.59 -9.25
N ASN A 272 -0.33 -14.13 -8.15
CA ASN A 272 0.39 -13.41 -7.10
C ASN A 272 1.46 -14.29 -6.43
N ALA A 273 1.20 -15.60 -6.28
CA ALA A 273 2.18 -16.55 -5.76
C ALA A 273 3.39 -16.73 -6.70
N VAL A 274 3.15 -16.76 -8.02
CA VAL A 274 4.21 -16.77 -9.03
C VAL A 274 5.01 -15.48 -8.98
N GLU A 275 4.35 -14.32 -8.93
CA GLU A 275 5.03 -13.02 -8.87
C GLU A 275 5.84 -12.85 -7.58
N GLY A 276 5.28 -13.27 -6.44
CA GLY A 276 5.98 -13.31 -5.16
C GLY A 276 7.24 -14.18 -5.21
N THR A 277 7.21 -15.29 -5.96
CA THR A 277 8.38 -16.14 -6.19
C THR A 277 9.44 -15.41 -7.02
N LYS A 278 9.06 -14.81 -8.16
CA LYS A 278 9.98 -14.06 -9.02
C LYS A 278 10.67 -12.94 -8.23
N ARG A 279 9.91 -12.20 -7.44
CA ARG A 279 10.44 -11.16 -6.55
C ARG A 279 11.41 -11.73 -5.52
N TYR A 280 11.04 -12.81 -4.82
CA TYR A 280 11.91 -13.46 -3.84
C TYR A 280 13.23 -13.93 -4.47
N ALA A 281 13.16 -14.53 -5.66
CA ALA A 281 14.32 -14.98 -6.39
C ALA A 281 15.21 -13.82 -6.86
N SER A 282 14.62 -12.71 -7.29
CA SER A 282 15.35 -11.47 -7.62
C SER A 282 16.04 -10.88 -6.39
N GLU A 283 15.36 -10.85 -5.25
CA GLU A 283 15.92 -10.37 -3.98
C GLU A 283 17.08 -11.25 -3.49
N ALA A 284 17.00 -12.57 -3.69
CA ALA A 284 18.09 -13.50 -3.37
C ALA A 284 19.35 -13.24 -4.22
N LEU A 285 19.20 -13.03 -5.53
CA LEU A 285 20.32 -12.64 -6.42
C LEU A 285 20.93 -11.31 -5.99
N LYS A 286 20.09 -10.29 -5.76
CA LYS A 286 20.55 -8.97 -5.25
C LYS A 286 21.27 -9.10 -3.91
N LYS A 287 20.84 -10.01 -3.04
CA LYS A 287 21.53 -10.29 -1.77
C LYS A 287 22.90 -10.92 -2.01
N MET A 288 22.98 -11.98 -2.80
CA MET A 288 24.26 -12.64 -3.13
C MET A 288 25.28 -11.62 -3.70
N GLU A 289 24.84 -10.80 -4.66
CA GLU A 289 25.71 -9.80 -5.29
C GLU A 289 26.14 -8.70 -4.30
N ARG A 290 25.25 -8.25 -3.42
CA ARG A 290 25.61 -7.33 -2.32
C ARG A 290 26.66 -7.92 -1.38
N GLU A 291 26.53 -9.20 -1.01
CA GLU A 291 27.50 -9.87 -0.14
C GLU A 291 28.86 -10.04 -0.83
N LYS A 292 28.85 -10.41 -2.12
CA LYS A 292 30.06 -10.52 -2.95
C LYS A 292 30.81 -9.19 -3.08
N ASN A 293 30.10 -8.12 -3.44
CA ASN A 293 30.69 -6.78 -3.55
C ASN A 293 31.18 -6.26 -2.20
N GLY A 294 30.45 -6.54 -1.11
CA GLY A 294 30.88 -6.25 0.25
C GLY A 294 32.19 -6.95 0.61
N LEU A 295 32.34 -8.23 0.25
CA LEU A 295 33.55 -9.00 0.49
C LEU A 295 34.75 -8.46 -0.32
N GLN A 296 34.53 -8.09 -1.58
CA GLN A 296 35.58 -7.47 -2.42
C GLN A 296 36.09 -6.16 -1.80
N ARG A 297 35.18 -5.29 -1.34
CA ARG A 297 35.56 -4.05 -0.67
C ARG A 297 36.36 -4.30 0.61
N LEU A 298 35.94 -5.24 1.44
CA LEU A 298 36.66 -5.59 2.68
C LEU A 298 38.06 -6.17 2.41
N ASN A 299 38.24 -6.95 1.34
CA ASN A 299 39.56 -7.44 0.95
C ASN A 299 40.48 -6.31 0.48
N GLN A 300 39.93 -5.27 -0.16
CA GLN A 300 40.69 -4.06 -0.52
C GLN A 300 41.10 -3.27 0.72
N GLU A 301 40.17 -3.05 1.66
CA GLU A 301 40.45 -2.42 2.96
C GLU A 301 41.52 -3.20 3.75
N MET A 302 41.49 -4.53 3.69
CA MET A 302 42.52 -5.39 4.30
C MET A 302 43.92 -5.10 3.74
N LEU A 303 44.05 -4.99 2.41
CA LEU A 303 45.32 -4.68 1.76
C LEU A 303 45.85 -3.29 2.18
N GLU A 304 44.98 -2.30 2.33
CA GLU A 304 45.33 -0.97 2.82
C GLU A 304 45.81 -0.99 4.28
N CYS A 305 45.16 -1.81 5.13
CA CYS A 305 45.62 -2.04 6.49
C CYS A 305 46.98 -2.74 6.54
N GLU A 306 47.24 -3.73 5.68
CA GLU A 306 48.55 -4.40 5.58
C GLU A 306 49.66 -3.42 5.17
N GLN A 307 49.38 -2.51 4.23
CA GLN A 307 50.31 -1.44 3.84
C GLN A 307 50.56 -0.47 4.99
N THR A 308 49.49 -0.06 5.69
CA THR A 308 49.59 0.84 6.85
C THR A 308 50.41 0.19 7.97
N LEU A 309 50.26 -1.11 8.17
CA LEU A 309 51.02 -1.89 9.15
C LEU A 309 52.51 -1.94 8.80
N ALA A 310 52.85 -2.13 7.52
CA ALA A 310 54.22 -2.10 7.04
C ALA A 310 54.90 -0.72 7.19
N LEU A 311 54.10 0.35 7.21
CA LEU A 311 54.54 1.74 7.37
C LEU A 311 54.37 2.27 8.81
N ALA A 312 54.08 1.40 9.77
CA ALA A 312 53.94 1.80 11.16
C ALA A 312 55.31 2.21 11.75
N ASP A 313 55.38 3.45 12.22
CA ASP A 313 56.58 4.10 12.76
C ASP A 313 56.61 4.11 14.30
N THR A 314 55.49 3.72 14.93
CA THR A 314 55.38 3.57 16.39
C THR A 314 54.71 2.26 16.74
N LEU A 315 55.05 1.73 17.92
CA LEU A 315 54.49 0.47 18.42
C LEU A 315 52.96 0.59 18.65
N ASP A 316 52.47 1.74 19.11
CA ASP A 316 51.03 1.98 19.25
C ASP A 316 50.30 1.95 17.89
N LYS A 317 50.85 2.60 16.86
CA LYS A 317 50.27 2.59 15.51
C LYS A 317 50.28 1.18 14.91
N GLU A 318 51.33 0.41 15.14
CA GLU A 318 51.40 -1.00 14.74
C GLU A 318 50.24 -1.80 15.38
N TRP A 319 50.06 -1.71 16.70
CA TRP A 319 49.03 -2.50 17.40
C TRP A 319 47.61 -2.03 17.13
N MET A 320 47.38 -0.73 16.93
CA MET A 320 46.08 -0.23 16.46
C MET A 320 45.77 -0.76 15.06
N THR A 321 46.74 -0.76 14.15
CA THR A 321 46.53 -1.29 12.80
C THR A 321 46.31 -2.81 12.83
N ARG A 322 47.04 -3.57 13.66
CA ARG A 322 46.77 -5.00 13.90
C ARG A 322 45.37 -5.24 14.43
N PHE A 323 44.84 -4.34 15.25
CA PHE A 323 43.47 -4.43 15.73
C PHE A 323 42.44 -4.18 14.62
N GLU A 324 42.68 -3.21 13.73
CA GLU A 324 41.84 -3.01 12.53
C GLU A 324 41.86 -4.24 11.62
N VAL A 325 43.03 -4.82 11.36
CA VAL A 325 43.17 -6.09 10.62
C VAL A 325 42.33 -7.18 11.28
N TRP A 326 42.45 -7.37 12.60
CA TRP A 326 41.69 -8.38 13.34
C TRP A 326 40.16 -8.19 13.21
N LYS A 327 39.68 -6.93 13.23
CA LYS A 327 38.26 -6.62 13.02
C LYS A 327 37.81 -6.94 11.59
N LEU A 328 38.63 -6.59 10.60
CA LEU A 328 38.36 -6.88 9.19
C LEU A 328 38.35 -8.38 8.93
N GLU A 329 39.29 -9.16 9.47
CA GLU A 329 39.32 -10.63 9.36
C GLU A 329 38.02 -11.26 9.86
N SER A 330 37.58 -10.85 11.05
CA SER A 330 36.34 -11.34 11.66
C SER A 330 35.12 -10.99 10.79
N THR A 331 35.11 -9.79 10.21
CA THR A 331 34.02 -9.31 9.33
C THR A 331 34.02 -10.05 7.99
N ILE A 332 35.20 -10.29 7.41
CA ILE A 332 35.40 -11.08 6.20
C ILE A 332 34.91 -12.51 6.41
N GLU A 333 35.24 -13.14 7.53
CA GLU A 333 34.79 -14.51 7.83
C GLU A 333 33.26 -14.59 7.91
N LEU A 334 32.61 -13.63 8.59
CA LEU A 334 31.16 -13.54 8.62
C LEU A 334 30.57 -13.32 7.23
N LYS A 335 31.14 -12.41 6.44
CA LYS A 335 30.68 -12.12 5.08
C LYS A 335 30.84 -13.33 4.14
N LYS A 336 31.91 -14.10 4.28
CA LYS A 336 32.08 -15.39 3.56
C LYS A 336 30.96 -16.37 3.89
N LYS A 337 30.59 -16.52 5.17
CA LYS A 337 29.46 -17.38 5.59
C LYS A 337 28.12 -16.89 5.05
N LEU A 338 27.90 -15.57 5.05
CA LEU A 338 26.68 -14.98 4.49
C LEU A 338 26.60 -15.15 2.96
N LEU A 339 27.73 -14.96 2.27
CA LEU A 339 27.84 -15.19 0.83
C LEU A 339 27.59 -16.66 0.50
N GLU A 340 28.23 -17.60 1.20
CA GLU A 340 28.01 -19.05 1.02
C GLU A 340 26.54 -19.42 1.22
N GLY A 341 25.87 -18.85 2.23
CA GLY A 341 24.44 -19.04 2.44
C GLY A 341 23.59 -18.46 1.31
N ALA A 342 23.94 -17.27 0.81
CA ALA A 342 23.26 -16.64 -0.32
C ALA A 342 23.47 -17.41 -1.63
N GLU A 343 24.69 -17.91 -1.89
CA GLU A 343 25.03 -18.75 -3.04
C GLU A 343 24.28 -20.08 -3.00
N LYS A 344 24.19 -20.74 -1.84
CA LYS A 344 23.38 -21.96 -1.66
C LYS A 344 21.90 -21.67 -1.93
N LEU A 345 21.37 -20.56 -1.44
CA LEU A 345 20.00 -20.14 -1.71
C LEU A 345 19.80 -19.92 -3.21
N VAL A 346 20.66 -19.15 -3.87
CA VAL A 346 20.59 -18.91 -5.33
C VAL A 346 20.72 -20.22 -6.10
N ALA A 347 21.67 -21.09 -5.79
CA ALA A 347 21.82 -22.39 -6.46
C ALA A 347 20.57 -23.27 -6.32
N ARG A 348 19.86 -23.17 -5.19
CA ARG A 348 18.58 -23.85 -4.97
C ARG A 348 17.42 -23.21 -5.74
N LEU A 349 17.39 -21.87 -5.85
CA LEU A 349 16.36 -21.14 -6.58
C LEU A 349 16.55 -21.26 -8.10
N TYR A 350 17.80 -21.34 -8.57
CA TYR A 350 18.21 -21.36 -9.98
C TYR A 350 18.97 -22.65 -10.33
N PRO A 351 18.36 -23.84 -10.20
CA PRO A 351 19.03 -25.09 -10.56
C PRO A 351 19.42 -25.03 -12.05
N GLN A 352 20.69 -25.28 -12.36
CA GLN A 352 21.25 -25.19 -13.72
C GLN A 352 21.31 -23.77 -14.33
N GLY A 353 21.12 -22.71 -13.53
CA GLY A 353 21.26 -21.32 -13.98
C GLY A 353 20.06 -20.74 -14.73
N SER A 354 18.93 -21.45 -14.79
CA SER A 354 17.66 -20.92 -15.29
C SER A 354 16.91 -20.13 -14.21
N ASN A 355 16.26 -19.03 -14.60
CA ASN A 355 15.44 -18.22 -13.71
C ASN A 355 14.17 -18.99 -13.29
N PRO A 356 13.69 -18.83 -12.04
CA PRO A 356 12.33 -19.18 -11.67
C PRO A 356 11.35 -18.46 -12.59
N GLY A 357 10.74 -19.19 -13.52
CA GLY A 357 9.97 -18.58 -14.60
C GLY A 357 10.28 -19.13 -15.99
N ASP A 358 11.52 -19.56 -16.23
CA ASP A 358 11.95 -19.93 -17.59
C ASP A 358 11.36 -21.25 -18.07
N ARG A 359 11.00 -22.12 -17.12
CA ARG A 359 10.36 -23.41 -17.37
C ARG A 359 9.00 -23.46 -16.66
N PRO A 360 7.90 -23.78 -17.36
CA PRO A 360 6.58 -23.91 -16.76
C PRO A 360 6.54 -24.86 -15.56
N GLU A 361 7.34 -25.92 -15.59
CA GLU A 361 7.45 -26.93 -14.54
C GLU A 361 8.04 -26.36 -13.24
N ASP A 362 9.00 -25.44 -13.35
CA ASP A 362 9.62 -24.79 -12.19
C ASP A 362 8.64 -23.79 -11.56
N VAL A 363 7.87 -23.06 -12.38
CA VAL A 363 6.89 -22.07 -11.92
C VAL A 363 5.85 -22.69 -11.00
N ILE A 364 5.26 -23.81 -11.40
CA ILE A 364 4.18 -24.47 -10.64
C ILE A 364 4.65 -24.95 -9.28
N VAL A 365 5.86 -25.49 -9.24
CA VAL A 365 6.49 -25.98 -8.01
C VAL A 365 6.68 -24.83 -7.00
N TRP A 366 7.16 -23.68 -7.48
CA TRP A 366 7.32 -22.50 -6.64
C TRP A 366 6.00 -21.88 -6.21
N GLU A 367 5.04 -21.80 -7.13
CA GLU A 367 3.68 -21.35 -6.88
C GLU A 367 3.06 -22.17 -5.73
N LEU A 368 3.10 -23.50 -5.82
CA LEU A 368 2.56 -24.40 -4.80
C LEU A 368 3.16 -24.13 -3.42
N ARG A 369 4.50 -23.98 -3.35
CA ARG A 369 5.19 -23.68 -2.09
C ARG A 369 4.72 -22.37 -1.48
N HIS A 370 4.62 -21.32 -2.29
CA HIS A 370 4.17 -20.01 -1.82
C HIS A 370 2.73 -20.08 -1.31
N LEU A 371 1.84 -20.77 -2.03
CA LEU A 371 0.45 -20.99 -1.65
C LEU A 371 0.33 -21.79 -0.34
N MET A 372 1.10 -22.86 -0.16
CA MET A 372 1.11 -23.64 1.09
C MET A 372 1.57 -22.81 2.29
N ASN A 373 2.59 -21.97 2.10
CA ASN A 373 3.07 -21.07 3.15
C ASN A 373 2.02 -20.01 3.49
N ALA A 374 1.39 -19.40 2.49
CA ALA A 374 0.30 -18.43 2.68
C ALA A 374 -0.89 -19.08 3.42
N PHE A 375 -1.28 -20.29 3.02
CA PHE A 375 -2.35 -21.05 3.68
C PHE A 375 -2.03 -21.34 5.16
N LYS A 376 -0.79 -21.78 5.47
CA LYS A 376 -0.36 -22.01 6.86
C LYS A 376 -0.36 -20.73 7.69
N GLN A 377 0.09 -19.62 7.13
CA GLN A 377 0.10 -18.32 7.82
C GLN A 377 -1.32 -17.81 8.08
N ALA A 378 -2.20 -17.89 7.07
CA ALA A 378 -3.59 -17.47 7.19
C ALA A 378 -4.35 -18.32 8.22
N GLY A 379 -4.14 -19.64 8.25
CA GLY A 379 -4.74 -20.52 9.26
C GLY A 379 -4.32 -20.16 10.69
N GLY A 380 -3.04 -19.87 10.92
CA GLY A 380 -2.55 -19.41 12.23
C GLY A 380 -2.98 -17.99 12.61
N SER A 381 -3.37 -17.15 11.64
CA SER A 381 -3.92 -15.82 11.86
C SER A 381 -5.40 -15.89 12.27
N LEU A 382 -6.16 -16.78 11.65
CA LEU A 382 -7.59 -16.94 11.92
C LEU A 382 -7.84 -17.45 13.36
N GLU A 383 -6.94 -18.28 13.90
CA GLU A 383 -6.94 -18.66 15.32
C GLU A 383 -6.73 -17.47 16.29
N ARG A 384 -6.17 -16.34 15.82
CA ARG A 384 -5.83 -15.17 16.65
C ARG A 384 -6.84 -14.04 16.59
N ILE A 385 -7.71 -13.98 15.58
CA ILE A 385 -8.65 -12.86 15.37
C ILE A 385 -10.07 -13.29 15.80
N GLN A 386 -10.63 -12.60 16.80
CA GLN A 386 -11.96 -12.89 17.36
C GLN A 386 -12.98 -11.78 17.03
N THR A 387 -13.36 -11.59 15.77
CA THR A 387 -14.55 -10.79 15.40
C THR A 387 -15.31 -11.43 14.23
N GLU A 388 -16.65 -11.52 14.32
CA GLU A 388 -17.48 -12.32 13.40
C GLU A 388 -17.39 -11.96 11.91
N ARG A 389 -17.14 -10.68 11.58
CA ARG A 389 -17.08 -10.22 10.19
C ARG A 389 -15.71 -10.46 9.56
N ILE A 390 -14.63 -10.18 10.28
CA ILE A 390 -13.26 -10.50 9.85
C ILE A 390 -13.13 -12.01 9.66
N ILE A 391 -13.78 -12.81 10.52
CA ILE A 391 -13.83 -14.27 10.39
C ILE A 391 -14.44 -14.70 9.04
N LYS A 392 -15.54 -14.09 8.59
CA LYS A 392 -16.20 -14.50 7.32
C LYS A 392 -15.37 -14.17 6.07
N ASP A 393 -14.72 -13.01 6.05
CA ASP A 393 -13.85 -12.62 4.93
C ASP A 393 -12.56 -13.45 4.92
N ASP A 394 -12.00 -13.73 6.09
CA ASP A 394 -10.84 -14.62 6.25
C ASP A 394 -11.17 -16.08 5.91
N GLU A 395 -12.37 -16.58 6.26
CA GLU A 395 -12.84 -17.92 5.86
C GLU A 395 -12.96 -18.06 4.34
N ARG A 396 -13.53 -17.05 3.67
CA ARG A 396 -13.64 -17.05 2.20
C ARG A 396 -12.26 -16.97 1.56
N HIS A 397 -11.37 -16.15 2.10
CA HIS A 397 -9.98 -16.08 1.64
C HIS A 397 -9.25 -17.42 1.83
N LEU A 398 -9.41 -18.08 2.96
CA LEU A 398 -8.85 -19.40 3.23
C LEU A 398 -9.38 -20.46 2.26
N GLU A 399 -10.67 -20.46 1.97
CA GLU A 399 -11.25 -21.40 1.01
C GLU A 399 -10.71 -21.15 -0.41
N ARG A 400 -10.55 -19.90 -0.82
CA ARG A 400 -9.89 -19.56 -2.10
C ARG A 400 -8.42 -19.98 -2.14
N LEU A 401 -7.68 -19.78 -1.04
CA LEU A 401 -6.31 -20.29 -0.91
C LEU A 401 -6.28 -21.82 -1.03
N ARG A 402 -7.23 -22.51 -0.38
CA ARG A 402 -7.35 -23.98 -0.47
C ARG A 402 -7.60 -24.43 -1.91
N GLN A 403 -8.51 -23.78 -2.62
CA GLN A 403 -8.81 -24.06 -4.02
C GLN A 403 -7.60 -23.79 -4.92
N ALA A 404 -6.88 -22.69 -4.70
CA ALA A 404 -5.63 -22.39 -5.39
C ALA A 404 -4.56 -23.46 -5.17
N VAL A 405 -4.37 -23.90 -3.91
CA VAL A 405 -3.46 -25.01 -3.58
C VAL A 405 -3.88 -26.29 -4.32
N GLN A 406 -5.16 -26.65 -4.31
CA GLN A 406 -5.63 -27.85 -5.00
C GLN A 406 -5.48 -27.77 -6.52
N ALA A 407 -5.75 -26.60 -7.12
CA ALA A 407 -5.53 -26.37 -8.55
C ALA A 407 -4.05 -26.51 -8.92
N CYS A 408 -3.17 -25.90 -8.12
CA CYS A 408 -1.73 -25.97 -8.30
C CYS A 408 -1.21 -27.41 -8.12
N LEU A 409 -1.72 -28.17 -7.14
CA LEU A 409 -1.40 -29.59 -6.96
C LEU A 409 -1.76 -30.43 -8.19
N ARG A 410 -2.95 -30.24 -8.76
CA ARG A 410 -3.35 -30.95 -10.00
C ARG A 410 -2.44 -30.62 -11.18
N ASP A 411 -2.04 -29.36 -11.31
CA ASP A 411 -1.08 -28.95 -12.35
C ASP A 411 0.31 -29.54 -12.10
N ALA A 412 0.76 -29.59 -10.84
CA ALA A 412 2.02 -30.19 -10.44
C ALA A 412 2.04 -31.70 -10.72
N ASP A 413 0.98 -32.43 -10.37
CA ASP A 413 0.86 -33.87 -10.66
C ASP A 413 0.90 -34.15 -12.17
N ARG A 414 0.31 -33.25 -12.97
CA ARG A 414 0.26 -33.38 -14.44
C ARG A 414 1.60 -33.04 -15.11
N LEU A 415 2.27 -31.98 -14.65
CA LEU A 415 3.44 -31.40 -15.33
C LEU A 415 4.78 -31.83 -14.70
N CYS A 416 4.77 -32.30 -13.46
CA CYS A 416 5.95 -32.67 -12.68
C CYS A 416 5.79 -34.03 -11.94
N PRO A 417 5.34 -35.12 -12.57
CA PRO A 417 4.96 -36.37 -11.89
C PRO A 417 6.12 -37.09 -11.16
N GLU A 418 7.38 -36.77 -11.49
CA GLU A 418 8.57 -37.46 -10.98
C GLU A 418 9.45 -36.61 -10.04
N ARG A 419 9.03 -35.39 -9.68
CA ARG A 419 9.88 -34.53 -8.83
C ARG A 419 9.75 -34.89 -7.35
N GLU A 420 10.90 -35.08 -6.70
CA GLU A 420 11.00 -35.20 -5.24
C GLU A 420 10.28 -34.05 -4.54
N GLU A 421 9.66 -34.36 -3.39
CA GLU A 421 9.05 -33.38 -2.50
C GLU A 421 9.97 -32.16 -2.35
N LEU A 422 9.42 -30.98 -2.64
CA LEU A 422 10.12 -29.73 -2.46
C LEU A 422 10.78 -29.67 -1.08
N PRO A 423 12.09 -29.36 -0.98
CA PRO A 423 12.77 -29.31 0.31
C PRO A 423 12.00 -28.44 1.29
N ARG A 424 11.58 -28.98 2.44
CA ARG A 424 10.86 -28.22 3.46
C ARG A 424 11.70 -27.05 3.95
N ASP A 425 11.10 -25.87 3.95
CA ASP A 425 11.72 -24.59 4.30
C ASP A 425 11.80 -24.39 5.82
N ASP A 426 12.32 -25.38 6.56
CA ASP A 426 12.33 -25.32 8.01
C ASP A 426 13.50 -24.49 8.58
N ASN A 427 14.42 -23.98 7.75
CA ASN A 427 15.64 -23.32 8.25
C ASN A 427 16.04 -21.97 7.62
N ASP A 428 15.60 -21.58 6.42
CA ASP A 428 16.10 -20.31 5.83
C ASP A 428 15.34 -19.07 6.28
N ILE A 429 14.03 -19.18 6.56
CA ILE A 429 13.27 -18.15 7.30
C ILE A 429 13.83 -18.02 8.72
N LYS A 430 14.37 -19.11 9.29
CA LYS A 430 14.99 -19.05 10.61
C LYS A 430 16.28 -18.26 10.62
N VAL A 431 17.04 -18.09 9.53
CA VAL A 431 18.25 -17.22 9.57
C VAL A 431 17.88 -15.76 9.90
N VAL A 432 16.72 -15.29 9.44
CA VAL A 432 16.16 -13.99 9.86
C VAL A 432 15.67 -14.07 11.30
N ALA A 433 14.96 -15.13 11.71
CA ALA A 433 14.51 -15.30 13.10
C ALA A 433 15.66 -15.51 14.12
N TYR A 434 16.78 -16.10 13.72
CA TYR A 434 18.00 -16.30 14.51
C TYR A 434 18.66 -14.96 14.80
N ALA A 435 18.67 -14.05 13.82
CA ALA A 435 19.08 -12.67 14.05
C ALA A 435 18.18 -11.93 15.04
N PHE A 436 17.01 -12.48 15.41
CA PHE A 436 16.08 -11.99 16.42
C PHE A 436 15.94 -12.93 17.63
N ASN A 437 16.79 -13.93 17.84
CA ASN A 437 16.76 -14.71 19.08
C ASN A 437 17.77 -14.14 20.09
N ARG A 438 17.31 -13.89 21.33
CA ARG A 438 18.13 -13.46 22.48
C ARG A 438 19.43 -14.24 22.60
N GLU A 439 19.36 -15.57 22.57
CA GLU A 439 20.52 -16.45 22.74
C GLU A 439 21.59 -16.22 21.68
N TRP A 440 21.17 -16.02 20.43
CA TRP A 440 22.08 -15.81 19.31
C TRP A 440 22.69 -14.41 19.35
N GLN A 441 21.89 -13.36 19.56
CA GLN A 441 22.38 -11.98 19.61
C GLN A 441 23.34 -11.77 20.79
N VAL A 442 22.92 -12.16 22.00
CA VAL A 442 23.72 -12.00 23.21
C VAL A 442 24.93 -12.95 23.18
N GLY A 443 24.74 -14.19 22.72
CA GLY A 443 25.81 -15.18 22.58
C GLY A 443 26.94 -14.71 21.64
N ASN A 444 26.60 -14.15 20.48
CA ASN A 444 27.59 -13.62 19.55
C ASN A 444 28.38 -12.44 20.11
N LEU A 445 27.70 -11.48 20.77
CA LEU A 445 28.38 -10.36 21.40
C LEU A 445 29.29 -10.82 22.56
N THR A 446 28.84 -11.82 23.32
CA THR A 446 29.62 -12.41 24.41
C THR A 446 30.87 -13.09 23.89
N ALA A 447 30.74 -13.91 22.83
CA ALA A 447 31.87 -14.56 22.17
C ALA A 447 32.85 -13.54 21.58
N ARG A 448 32.35 -12.46 20.96
CA ARG A 448 33.18 -11.35 20.46
C ARG A 448 33.94 -10.66 21.60
N LYS A 449 33.27 -10.35 22.71
CA LYS A 449 33.90 -9.74 23.89
C LYS A 449 35.05 -10.61 24.43
N VAL A 450 34.85 -11.92 24.54
CA VAL A 450 35.92 -12.85 24.98
C VAL A 450 37.10 -12.83 24.02
N LYS A 451 36.88 -12.84 22.71
CA LYS A 451 37.96 -12.73 21.72
C LYS A 451 38.71 -11.40 21.82
N LEU A 452 38.00 -10.28 22.05
CA LEU A 452 38.61 -8.96 22.26
C LEU A 452 39.47 -8.92 23.53
N GLN A 453 39.01 -9.53 24.63
CA GLN A 453 39.79 -9.66 25.86
C GLN A 453 41.06 -10.48 25.64
N GLY A 454 40.96 -11.57 24.87
CA GLY A 454 42.12 -12.36 24.42
C GLY A 454 43.10 -11.52 23.60
N PHE A 455 42.59 -10.72 22.64
CA PHE A 455 43.43 -9.82 21.84
C PHE A 455 44.12 -8.76 22.71
N LEU A 456 43.40 -8.11 23.64
CA LEU A 456 43.97 -7.11 24.56
C LEU A 456 45.13 -7.68 25.40
N ALA A 457 45.07 -8.97 25.77
CA ALA A 457 46.13 -9.63 26.51
C ALA A 457 47.43 -9.79 25.69
N THR A 458 47.35 -9.74 24.35
CA THR A 458 48.53 -9.82 23.48
C THR A 458 49.25 -8.48 23.27
N ILE A 459 48.59 -7.36 23.57
CA ILE A 459 49.14 -6.01 23.35
C ILE A 459 50.17 -5.67 24.46
N PRO A 460 51.42 -5.30 24.13
CA PRO A 460 52.41 -4.89 25.12
C PRO A 460 51.91 -3.75 26.01
N SER A 461 52.25 -3.78 27.30
CA SER A 461 51.85 -2.75 28.27
C SER A 461 52.38 -1.35 27.94
N THR A 462 53.41 -1.26 27.10
CA THR A 462 53.97 -0.01 26.58
C THR A 462 53.08 0.66 25.52
N CYS A 463 52.16 -0.05 24.89
CA CYS A 463 51.24 0.48 23.87
C CYS A 463 49.96 0.99 24.54
N LYS A 464 49.98 2.21 25.06
CA LYS A 464 48.87 2.73 25.86
C LYS A 464 47.63 2.99 25.02
N GLU A 465 47.80 3.65 23.88
CA GLU A 465 46.70 4.03 22.99
C GLU A 465 46.04 2.79 22.38
N GLY A 466 46.85 1.82 21.92
CA GLY A 466 46.34 0.56 21.37
C GLY A 466 45.51 -0.23 22.39
N ARG A 467 45.95 -0.28 23.65
CA ARG A 467 45.20 -0.94 24.73
C ARG A 467 43.90 -0.21 25.06
N GLU A 468 43.92 1.12 25.10
CA GLU A 468 42.72 1.94 25.35
C GLU A 468 41.66 1.76 24.26
N VAL A 469 42.06 1.73 22.99
CA VAL A 469 41.14 1.51 21.85
C VAL A 469 40.44 0.16 21.96
N VAL A 470 41.18 -0.92 22.24
CA VAL A 470 40.60 -2.27 22.38
C VAL A 470 39.72 -2.38 23.63
N GLN A 471 40.12 -1.77 24.74
CA GLN A 471 39.31 -1.74 25.96
C GLN A 471 37.97 -1.03 25.72
N LYS A 472 37.97 0.10 25.02
CA LYS A 472 36.75 0.82 24.65
C LYS A 472 35.80 -0.05 23.84
N GLU A 473 36.31 -0.89 22.94
CA GLU A 473 35.50 -1.81 22.14
C GLU A 473 34.91 -2.96 22.97
N ILE A 474 35.67 -3.47 23.96
CA ILE A 474 35.18 -4.44 24.96
C ILE A 474 34.01 -3.84 25.74
N ASP A 475 34.15 -2.59 26.18
CA ASP A 475 33.12 -1.87 26.95
C ASP A 475 31.88 -1.60 26.10
N ASN A 476 32.06 -1.26 24.82
CA ASN A 476 30.96 -1.13 23.86
C ASN A 476 30.22 -2.46 23.69
N CYS A 477 30.93 -3.58 23.52
CA CYS A 477 30.30 -4.91 23.43
C CYS A 477 29.51 -5.24 24.70
N GLN A 478 30.02 -4.91 25.89
CA GLN A 478 29.27 -5.11 27.14
C GLN A 478 27.99 -4.29 27.18
N ARG A 479 28.07 -3.00 26.82
CA ARG A 479 26.91 -2.11 26.77
C ARG A 479 25.83 -2.65 25.82
N ASP A 480 26.24 -3.18 24.67
CA ASP A 480 25.32 -3.78 23.70
C ASP A 480 24.67 -5.07 24.24
N ILE A 481 25.42 -5.92 24.94
CA ILE A 481 24.88 -7.10 25.63
C ILE A 481 23.80 -6.68 26.63
N ASP A 482 24.08 -5.67 27.46
CA ASP A 482 23.16 -5.19 28.50
C ASP A 482 21.89 -4.61 27.87
N ASN A 483 22.03 -3.79 26.83
CA ASN A 483 20.91 -3.22 26.08
C ASN A 483 20.04 -4.30 25.43
N ARG A 484 20.64 -5.34 24.84
CA ARG A 484 19.89 -6.45 24.23
C ARG A 484 19.16 -7.27 25.28
N ASN A 485 19.80 -7.60 26.39
CA ASN A 485 19.13 -8.31 27.50
C ASN A 485 17.94 -7.51 28.01
N LYS A 486 18.11 -6.21 28.26
CA LYS A 486 17.02 -5.33 28.68
C LYS A 486 15.85 -5.34 27.69
N PHE A 487 16.11 -5.19 26.39
CA PHE A 487 15.07 -5.25 25.36
C PHE A 487 14.28 -6.57 25.41
N TRP A 488 14.98 -7.70 25.59
CA TRP A 488 14.34 -9.01 25.66
C TRP A 488 13.54 -9.21 26.94
N ASP A 489 14.06 -8.78 28.08
CA ASP A 489 13.33 -8.82 29.35
C ASP A 489 12.02 -7.99 29.27
N GLU A 490 12.06 -6.82 28.63
CA GLU A 490 10.88 -5.98 28.37
C GLU A 490 9.89 -6.61 27.37
N ALA A 491 10.39 -7.36 26.38
CA ALA A 491 9.54 -8.09 25.43
C ALA A 491 8.83 -9.28 26.10
N ASP A 492 9.56 -10.06 26.90
CA ASP A 492 9.03 -11.20 27.65
C ASP A 492 7.97 -10.75 28.67
N ALA A 493 8.21 -9.62 29.36
CA ALA A 493 7.25 -9.02 30.28
C ALA A 493 5.94 -8.61 29.57
N ARG A 494 6.04 -7.96 28.40
CA ARG A 494 4.88 -7.58 27.58
C ARG A 494 4.10 -8.80 27.10
N GLN A 495 4.80 -9.86 26.68
CA GLN A 495 4.14 -11.09 26.24
C GLN A 495 3.42 -11.79 27.40
N ALA A 496 4.02 -11.83 28.60
CA ALA A 496 3.39 -12.37 29.78
C ALA A 496 2.14 -11.57 30.19
N GLU A 497 2.18 -10.24 30.10
CA GLU A 497 1.02 -9.40 30.38
C GLU A 497 -0.11 -9.62 29.35
N ALA A 498 0.23 -9.72 28.06
CA ALA A 498 -0.74 -10.02 27.01
C ALA A 498 -1.41 -11.39 27.23
N ARG A 499 -0.65 -12.43 27.61
CA ARG A 499 -1.21 -13.75 27.95
C ARG A 499 -2.18 -13.66 29.13
N LYS A 500 -1.81 -12.96 30.21
CA LYS A 500 -2.70 -12.75 31.37
C LYS A 500 -3.99 -12.03 30.98
N ARG A 501 -3.92 -11.01 30.12
CA ARG A 501 -5.11 -10.30 29.62
C ARG A 501 -6.01 -11.24 28.82
N ASN A 502 -5.43 -12.02 27.91
CA ASN A 502 -6.19 -12.98 27.09
C ASN A 502 -6.85 -14.07 27.95
N GLU A 503 -6.14 -14.60 28.95
CA GLU A 503 -6.68 -15.58 29.91
C GLU A 503 -7.83 -14.97 30.73
N ALA A 504 -7.71 -13.72 31.18
CA ALA A 504 -8.76 -13.02 31.91
C ALA A 504 -10.00 -12.75 31.03
N THR A 505 -9.81 -12.37 29.77
CA THR A 505 -10.90 -12.19 28.81
C THR A 505 -11.57 -13.52 28.50
N ALA A 506 -10.81 -14.60 28.28
CA ALA A 506 -11.36 -15.92 28.02
C ALA A 506 -12.12 -16.50 29.23
N ALA A 507 -11.75 -16.14 30.46
CA ALA A 507 -12.48 -16.55 31.66
C ALA A 507 -13.75 -15.71 31.93
N ALA A 508 -13.88 -14.55 31.28
CA ALA A 508 -15.03 -13.65 31.41
C ALA A 508 -16.13 -13.91 30.37
N VAL A 509 -15.81 -14.67 29.32
CA VAL A 509 -16.73 -15.22 28.30
C VAL A 509 -17.18 -16.59 28.74
#